data_AF-A0A0F2JBU8-F1
#
_entry.id   AF-A0A0F2JBU8-F1
#
_cell.length_a   1.000
_cell.length_b   1.000
_cell.length_c   1.000
_cell.angle_alpha   90.00
_cell.angle_beta   90.00
_cell.angle_gamma   90.00
#
_symmetry.space_group_name_H-M   'P 1'
#
loop_
_entity.id
_entity.type
_entity.pdbx_description
1 polymer ?
#
loop_
_entity_poly.entity_id
_entity_poly.type
_entity_poly.pdbx_seq_one_letter_code
_entity_poly.pdbx_strand_id
1 'polypeptide(L)'
;MRLKEKTHRKFVEFFEKISSMYQGKDFELAYSDIQRETGAASVTLKRAIQALAEDGVIEVHPGRNSRYAKFHYLLTPLNTEEKTVDIALEDGQNPKNTDHEEMFRTGGVLESMSEDVGELTQLVDHLKRRVRNQEMAIALLQDRLAEIEDKMRKR
;
A
#
# COMPACT_ATOMS: atom_id res chain seq x y z
N MET A 1 3.02 -11.87 -18.80
CA MET A 1 2.40 -11.17 -19.95
C MET A 1 3.09 -9.81 -20.05
N ARG A 2 3.87 -9.53 -21.10
CA ARG A 2 4.69 -8.31 -21.18
C ARG A 2 3.83 -7.05 -21.36
N LEU A 3 4.14 -5.99 -20.60
CA LEU A 3 3.51 -4.67 -20.77
C LEU A 3 3.88 -4.06 -22.14
N LYS A 4 3.06 -3.15 -22.68
CA LYS A 4 3.45 -2.38 -23.86
C LYS A 4 4.70 -1.56 -23.54
N GLU A 5 5.69 -1.60 -24.42
CA GLU A 5 7.02 -1.01 -24.24
C GLU A 5 6.99 0.49 -23.89
N LYS A 6 6.07 1.26 -24.52
CA LYS A 6 5.86 2.68 -24.21
C LYS A 6 5.41 2.92 -22.77
N THR A 7 4.58 2.04 -22.23
CA THR A 7 4.08 2.16 -20.85
C THR A 7 5.18 1.77 -19.88
N HIS A 8 5.90 0.68 -20.16
CA HIS A 8 7.03 0.26 -19.32
C HIS A 8 8.07 1.38 -19.19
N ARG A 9 8.48 2.00 -20.30
CA ARG A 9 9.43 3.11 -20.30
C ARG A 9 9.00 4.30 -19.43
N LYS A 10 7.73 4.70 -19.51
CA LYS A 10 7.19 5.78 -18.66
C LYS A 10 7.31 5.47 -17.17
N PHE A 11 7.09 4.22 -16.77
CA PHE A 11 7.22 3.84 -15.37
C PHE A 11 8.68 3.80 -14.93
N VAL A 12 9.61 3.32 -15.77
CA VAL A 12 11.05 3.40 -15.50
C VAL A 12 11.48 4.86 -15.30
N GLU A 13 11.15 5.75 -16.24
CA GLU A 13 11.46 7.19 -16.16
C GLU A 13 10.89 7.83 -14.89
N PHE A 14 9.67 7.46 -14.50
CA PHE A 14 9.05 7.92 -13.27
C PHE A 14 9.84 7.47 -12.03
N PHE A 15 10.12 6.17 -11.89
CA PHE A 15 10.82 5.64 -10.72
C PHE A 15 12.28 6.11 -10.67
N GLU A 16 12.93 6.31 -11.82
CA GLU A 16 14.27 6.89 -11.91
C GLU A 16 14.27 8.36 -11.42
N LYS A 17 13.31 9.17 -11.89
CA LYS A 17 13.14 10.57 -11.45
C LYS A 17 12.92 10.67 -9.94
N ILE A 18 12.06 9.82 -9.39
CA ILE A 18 11.81 9.78 -7.95
C ILE A 18 13.05 9.29 -7.21
N SER A 19 13.67 8.20 -7.64
CA SER A 19 14.90 7.68 -7.01
C SER A 19 16.01 8.73 -6.97
N SER A 20 16.18 9.50 -8.05
CA SER A 20 17.13 10.62 -8.11
C SER A 20 16.84 11.68 -7.03
N MET A 21 15.56 12.00 -6.80
CA MET A 21 15.13 12.92 -5.74
C MET A 21 15.43 12.38 -4.34
N TYR A 22 15.31 11.06 -4.14
CA TYR A 22 15.56 10.38 -2.87
C TYR A 22 17.01 9.85 -2.75
N GLN A 23 17.91 10.23 -3.66
CA GLN A 23 19.33 9.84 -3.67
C GLN A 23 19.54 8.31 -3.66
N GLY A 24 18.68 7.56 -4.34
CA GLY A 24 18.76 6.09 -4.41
C GLY A 24 18.35 5.36 -3.13
N LYS A 25 17.83 6.08 -2.11
CA LYS A 25 17.26 5.47 -0.90
C LYS A 25 15.84 5.01 -1.13
N ASP A 26 15.37 4.12 -0.26
CA ASP A 26 13.98 3.66 -0.23
C ASP A 26 13.02 4.85 -0.09
N PHE A 27 11.97 4.85 -0.90
CA PHE A 27 10.92 5.86 -0.85
C PHE A 27 9.54 5.22 -0.76
N GLU A 28 8.65 5.85 0.01
CA GLU A 28 7.26 5.41 0.13
C GLU A 28 6.35 6.34 -0.68
N LEU A 29 5.52 5.74 -1.55
CA LEU A 29 4.57 6.48 -2.38
C LEU A 29 3.18 5.88 -2.32
N ALA A 30 2.17 6.74 -2.43
CA ALA A 30 0.80 6.29 -2.63
C ALA A 30 0.60 5.83 -4.08
N TYR A 31 -0.14 4.74 -4.27
CA TYR A 31 -0.52 4.30 -5.61
C TYR A 31 -1.25 5.42 -6.39
N SER A 32 -2.07 6.22 -5.72
CA SER A 32 -2.78 7.35 -6.35
C SER A 32 -1.86 8.43 -6.91
N ASP A 33 -0.70 8.65 -6.30
CA ASP A 33 0.24 9.68 -6.74
C ASP A 33 1.00 9.20 -7.97
N ILE A 34 1.38 7.92 -7.98
CA ILE A 34 1.95 7.28 -9.18
C ILE A 34 0.93 7.31 -10.32
N GLN A 35 -0.34 7.05 -10.07
CA GLN A 35 -1.40 7.14 -11.10
C GLN A 35 -1.56 8.57 -11.64
N ARG A 36 -1.47 9.59 -10.78
CA ARG A 36 -1.58 11.00 -11.19
C ARG A 36 -0.41 11.41 -12.09
N GLU A 37 0.81 11.06 -11.73
CA GLU A 37 2.00 11.43 -12.50
C GLU A 37 2.11 10.63 -13.80
N THR A 38 1.81 9.33 -13.78
CA THR A 38 1.93 8.46 -14.97
C THR A 38 0.68 8.49 -15.87
N GLY A 39 -0.44 9.00 -15.38
CA GLY A 39 -1.74 8.98 -16.05
C GLY A 39 -2.34 7.57 -16.20
N ALA A 40 -1.80 6.57 -15.50
CA ALA A 40 -2.20 5.18 -15.67
C ALA A 40 -3.40 4.79 -14.79
N ALA A 41 -4.28 3.95 -15.35
CA ALA A 41 -5.34 3.29 -14.58
C ALA A 41 -4.75 2.31 -13.55
N SER A 42 -5.50 2.03 -12.48
CA SER A 42 -5.01 1.21 -11.34
C SER A 42 -4.56 -0.19 -11.75
N VAL A 43 -5.29 -0.84 -12.67
CA VAL A 43 -4.93 -2.17 -13.19
C VAL A 43 -3.61 -2.11 -13.97
N THR A 44 -3.40 -1.05 -14.76
CA THR A 44 -2.15 -0.84 -15.50
C THR A 44 -0.99 -0.58 -14.56
N LEU A 45 -1.19 0.22 -13.51
CA LEU A 45 -0.18 0.47 -12.49
C LEU A 45 0.28 -0.82 -11.81
N LYS A 46 -0.67 -1.65 -11.34
CA LYS A 46 -0.33 -2.93 -10.68
C LYS A 46 0.49 -3.83 -11.59
N ARG A 47 0.09 -3.95 -12.86
CA ARG A 47 0.84 -4.73 -13.86
C ARG A 47 2.21 -4.15 -14.16
N ALA A 48 2.34 -2.83 -14.21
CA ALA A 48 3.62 -2.16 -14.46
C ALA A 48 4.60 -2.35 -13.29
N ILE A 49 4.12 -2.21 -12.04
CA ILE A 49 4.91 -2.46 -10.84
C ILE A 49 5.39 -3.91 -10.82
N GLN A 50 4.49 -4.86 -11.08
CA GLN A 50 4.85 -6.28 -11.15
C GLN A 50 5.90 -6.55 -12.24
N ALA A 51 5.72 -6.00 -13.45
CA ALA A 51 6.69 -6.16 -14.54
C ALA A 51 8.05 -5.57 -14.18
N LEU A 52 8.10 -4.39 -13.55
CA LEU A 52 9.35 -3.76 -13.13
C LEU A 52 10.06 -4.52 -12.00
N ALA A 53 9.29 -5.15 -11.11
CA ALA A 53 9.84 -6.03 -10.08
C ALA A 53 10.38 -7.33 -10.67
N GLU A 54 9.67 -7.94 -11.62
CA GLU A 54 10.12 -9.12 -12.36
C GLU A 54 11.37 -8.83 -13.21
N ASP A 55 11.45 -7.63 -13.80
CA ASP A 55 12.59 -7.17 -14.59
C ASP A 55 13.77 -6.67 -13.72
N GLY A 56 13.64 -6.72 -12.38
CA GLY A 56 14.70 -6.35 -11.44
C GLY A 56 15.01 -4.84 -11.40
N VAL A 57 14.12 -4.00 -11.91
CA VAL A 57 14.29 -2.54 -11.94
C VAL A 57 13.96 -1.92 -10.57
N ILE A 58 12.96 -2.47 -9.89
CA ILE A 58 12.52 -2.01 -8.57
C ILE A 58 12.25 -3.19 -7.63
N GLU A 59 12.43 -2.96 -6.34
CA GLU A 59 11.90 -3.82 -5.28
C GLU A 59 10.71 -3.14 -4.62
N VAL A 60 9.68 -3.93 -4.28
CA VAL A 60 8.40 -3.42 -3.80
C VAL A 60 8.06 -4.06 -2.47
N HIS A 61 7.91 -3.23 -1.44
CA HIS A 61 7.51 -3.63 -0.11
C HIS A 61 6.15 -3.01 0.26
N PRO A 62 5.32 -3.70 1.08
CA PRO A 62 4.11 -3.10 1.62
C PRO A 62 4.41 -1.82 2.38
N GLY A 63 3.65 -0.75 2.11
CA GLY A 63 3.75 0.51 2.84
C GLY A 63 2.99 0.49 4.16
N ARG A 64 2.80 1.68 4.74
CA ARG A 64 2.02 1.90 5.98
C ARG A 64 0.61 1.31 5.95
N ASN A 65 -0.01 1.24 4.77
CA ASN A 65 -1.29 0.58 4.55
C ASN A 65 -1.45 0.19 3.07
N SER A 66 -2.59 -0.39 2.70
CA SER A 66 -2.87 -0.87 1.35
C SER A 66 -2.85 0.20 0.25
N ARG A 67 -2.82 1.49 0.58
CA ARG A 67 -2.73 2.60 -0.38
C ARG A 67 -1.28 2.99 -0.72
N TYR A 68 -0.32 2.60 0.11
CA TYR A 68 1.08 2.96 -0.02
C TYR A 68 1.94 1.73 -0.28
N ALA A 69 3.05 1.94 -0.98
CA ALA A 69 4.10 0.96 -1.13
C ALA A 69 5.45 1.64 -0.96
N LYS A 70 6.39 0.90 -0.39
CA LYS A 70 7.80 1.27 -0.33
C LYS A 70 8.49 0.70 -1.56
N PHE A 71 9.28 1.52 -2.22
CA PHE A 71 9.99 1.17 -3.43
C PHE A 71 11.48 1.41 -3.22
N HIS A 72 12.28 0.44 -3.66
CA HIS A 72 13.72 0.56 -3.78
C HIS A 72 14.09 0.45 -5.25
N TYR A 73 14.83 1.42 -5.79
CA TYR A 73 15.18 1.46 -7.21
C TYR A 73 16.56 0.83 -7.43
N LEU A 74 16.60 -0.33 -8.07
CA LEU A 74 17.78 -1.17 -8.20
C LEU A 74 18.67 -0.78 -9.40
N LEU A 75 18.16 0.04 -10.33
CA LEU A 75 18.92 0.48 -11.50
C LEU A 75 19.81 1.68 -11.16
N THR A 76 20.73 1.53 -10.22
CA THR A 76 21.76 2.53 -9.96
C THR A 76 22.91 2.32 -10.96
N PRO A 77 23.46 3.36 -11.62
CA PRO A 77 24.75 3.23 -12.26
C PRO A 77 25.77 2.86 -11.16
N LEU A 78 26.44 1.72 -11.38
CA LEU A 78 27.53 1.15 -10.60
C LEU A 78 28.35 2.21 -9.82
N ASN A 79 28.11 2.31 -8.51
CA ASN A 79 29.06 2.70 -7.45
C ASN A 79 28.27 3.24 -6.24
N THR A 80 28.05 2.40 -5.23
CA THR A 80 28.59 2.60 -3.87
C THR A 80 28.31 1.32 -3.08
N GLU A 81 29.35 0.87 -2.43
CA GLU A 81 29.55 -0.42 -1.79
C GLU A 81 28.59 -0.69 -0.62
N GLU A 82 28.28 -1.98 -0.48
CA GLU A 82 28.13 -2.75 0.77
C GLU A 82 27.84 -1.98 2.06
N LYS A 83 26.72 -2.33 2.71
CA LYS A 83 26.80 -2.80 4.10
C LYS A 83 25.62 -3.69 4.48
N THR A 84 25.93 -4.98 4.52
CA THR A 84 25.39 -5.95 5.48
C THR A 84 25.38 -5.35 6.89
N VAL A 85 24.27 -5.48 7.63
CA VAL A 85 24.33 -5.87 9.05
C VAL A 85 23.07 -6.65 9.40
N ASP A 86 23.29 -7.93 9.58
CA ASP A 86 22.48 -8.88 10.33
C ASP A 86 22.79 -8.70 11.84
N ILE A 87 21.84 -9.02 12.72
CA ILE A 87 21.99 -9.42 14.16
C ILE A 87 21.67 -8.40 15.30
N ALA A 88 20.62 -8.79 16.04
CA ALA A 88 20.38 -8.86 17.50
C ALA A 88 20.19 -7.64 18.45
N LEU A 89 19.06 -7.77 19.17
CA LEU A 89 18.75 -7.63 20.62
C LEU A 89 19.81 -7.18 21.65
N GLU A 90 19.25 -6.65 22.75
CA GLU A 90 19.79 -6.30 24.09
C GLU A 90 20.24 -4.83 24.26
N ASP A 91 19.46 -3.99 24.94
CA ASP A 91 19.25 -3.82 26.41
C ASP A 91 20.35 -2.94 27.07
N GLY A 92 19.92 -2.00 27.93
CA GLY A 92 20.81 -1.33 28.87
C GLY A 92 20.94 0.20 28.79
N GLN A 93 20.13 0.88 29.63
CA GLN A 93 20.53 2.00 30.50
C GLN A 93 20.66 3.44 29.95
N ASN A 94 19.61 4.21 30.25
CA ASN A 94 19.63 5.60 30.74
C ASN A 94 20.59 5.75 31.96
N PRO A 95 21.04 6.95 32.44
CA PRO A 95 20.28 8.21 32.48
C PRO A 95 21.08 9.54 32.33
N LYS A 96 20.39 10.65 32.06
CA LYS A 96 20.43 11.87 32.91
C LYS A 96 19.46 12.96 32.45
N ASN A 97 18.78 13.49 33.46
CA ASN A 97 17.73 14.50 33.44
C ASN A 97 18.19 15.85 32.89
N THR A 98 17.29 16.49 32.14
CA THR A 98 17.14 17.95 32.23
C THR A 98 15.64 18.24 32.21
N ASP A 99 15.15 18.72 33.34
CA ASP A 99 13.81 19.26 33.52
C ASP A 99 13.59 20.44 32.57
N HIS A 100 12.56 20.36 31.73
CA HIS A 100 11.87 21.54 31.23
C HIS A 100 10.39 21.25 31.04
N GLU A 101 9.61 22.08 31.72
CA GLU A 101 8.15 22.15 31.73
C GLU A 101 7.54 22.14 30.32
N GLU A 102 6.75 21.13 29.97
CA GLU A 102 5.61 21.25 29.04
C GLU A 102 4.46 20.33 29.52
N MET A 103 3.93 20.64 30.69
CA MET A 103 2.53 20.35 31.00
C MET A 103 1.68 21.28 30.12
N PHE A 104 0.60 20.75 29.52
CA PHE A 104 -0.38 21.43 28.64
C PHE A 104 -0.22 21.32 27.11
N ARG A 105 -0.10 20.11 26.52
CA ARG A 105 -0.61 19.86 25.14
C ARG A 105 -1.19 18.47 24.86
N THR A 106 -1.30 17.58 25.85
CA THR A 106 -1.72 16.19 25.63
C THR A 106 -3.23 15.98 25.51
N GLY A 107 -4.05 16.93 26.00
CA GLY A 107 -5.51 16.82 25.98
C GLY A 107 -6.10 16.84 24.57
N GLY A 108 -5.71 17.81 23.75
CA GLY A 108 -6.29 17.99 22.40
C GLY A 108 -5.88 16.90 21.40
N VAL A 109 -4.68 16.34 21.52
CA VAL A 109 -4.22 15.25 20.65
C VAL A 109 -4.92 13.93 21.00
N LEU A 110 -5.15 13.66 22.28
CA LEU A 110 -5.83 12.45 22.72
C LEU A 110 -7.32 12.48 22.36
N GLU A 111 -7.94 13.66 22.41
CA GLU A 111 -9.33 13.89 22.03
C GLU A 111 -9.51 13.78 20.50
N SER A 112 -8.62 14.37 19.70
CA SER A 112 -8.64 14.19 18.24
C SER A 112 -8.39 12.73 17.82
N MET A 113 -7.47 12.04 18.49
CA MET A 113 -7.25 10.60 18.23
C MET A 113 -8.46 9.76 18.63
N SER A 114 -9.20 10.14 19.67
CA SER A 114 -10.44 9.46 20.08
C SER A 114 -11.56 9.68 19.06
N GLU A 115 -11.66 10.88 18.48
CA GLU A 115 -12.61 11.19 17.40
C GLU A 115 -12.29 10.38 16.14
N ASP A 116 -11.02 10.36 15.72
CA ASP A 116 -10.56 9.58 14.56
C ASP A 116 -10.85 8.07 14.73
N VAL A 117 -10.65 7.53 15.93
CA VAL A 117 -10.98 6.13 16.25
C VAL A 117 -12.50 5.90 16.23
N GLY A 118 -13.29 6.87 16.68
CA GLY A 118 -14.75 6.85 16.62
C GLY A 118 -15.27 6.79 15.18
N GLU A 119 -14.76 7.67 14.32
CA GLU A 119 -15.12 7.70 12.89
C GLU A 119 -14.72 6.40 12.19
N LEU A 120 -13.52 5.88 12.45
CA LEU A 120 -13.07 4.62 11.88
C LEU A 120 -13.96 3.45 12.32
N THR A 121 -14.39 3.43 13.58
CA THR A 121 -15.32 2.41 14.11
C THR A 121 -16.65 2.45 13.36
N GLN A 122 -17.20 3.65 13.12
CA GLN A 122 -18.44 3.81 12.36
C GLN A 122 -18.30 3.35 10.91
N LEU A 123 -17.18 3.66 10.26
CA LEU A 123 -16.88 3.20 8.89
C LEU A 123 -16.77 1.67 8.81
N VAL A 124 -16.09 1.05 9.78
CA VAL A 124 -15.98 -0.41 9.89
C VAL A 124 -17.35 -1.05 10.09
N ASP A 125 -18.19 -0.49 10.95
CA ASP A 125 -19.54 -1.01 11.18
C ASP A 125 -20.45 -0.86 9.96
N HIS A 126 -20.35 0.26 9.24
CA HIS A 126 -21.05 0.44 7.98
C HIS A 126 -20.59 -0.59 6.93
N LEU A 127 -19.29 -0.83 6.83
CA LEU A 127 -18.73 -1.82 5.91
C LEU A 127 -19.20 -3.25 6.27
N LYS A 128 -19.19 -3.61 7.55
CA LYS A 128 -19.71 -4.92 8.03
C LYS A 128 -21.18 -5.11 7.65
N ARG A 129 -22.03 -4.10 7.82
CA ARG A 129 -23.44 -4.17 7.40
C ARG A 129 -23.56 -4.35 5.88
N ARG A 130 -22.76 -3.62 5.10
CA ARG A 130 -22.76 -3.74 3.64
C ARG A 130 -22.35 -5.13 3.18
N VAL A 131 -21.32 -5.73 3.80
CA VAL A 131 -20.86 -7.09 3.51
C VAL A 131 -21.97 -8.10 3.78
N ARG A 132 -22.63 -8.04 4.95
CA ARG A 132 -23.76 -8.93 5.27
C ARG A 132 -24.90 -8.83 4.25
N ASN A 133 -25.24 -7.61 3.82
CA ASN A 133 -26.27 -7.41 2.80
C ASN A 133 -25.86 -8.02 1.45
N GLN A 134 -24.59 -7.89 1.06
CA GLN A 134 -24.06 -8.50 -0.15
C GLN A 134 -24.05 -10.04 -0.06
N GLU A 135 -23.66 -10.60 1.08
CA GLU A 135 -23.71 -12.04 1.34
C GLU A 135 -25.14 -12.59 1.21
N MET A 136 -26.14 -11.90 1.78
CA MET A 136 -27.55 -12.26 1.62
C MET A 136 -28.01 -12.20 0.16
N ALA A 137 -27.62 -11.17 -0.59
CA ALA A 137 -27.96 -11.04 -2.00
C ALA A 137 -27.34 -12.17 -2.84
N ILE A 138 -26.09 -12.56 -2.54
CA ILE A 138 -25.41 -13.67 -3.21
C ILE A 138 -26.16 -14.98 -2.95
N ALA A 139 -26.57 -15.26 -1.71
CA ALA A 139 -27.33 -16.46 -1.39
C ALA A 139 -28.64 -16.56 -2.19
N LEU A 140 -29.39 -15.46 -2.28
CA LEU A 140 -30.62 -15.41 -3.08
C LEU A 140 -30.37 -15.64 -4.58
N LEU A 141 -29.27 -15.09 -5.12
CA LEU A 141 -28.89 -15.31 -6.51
C LEU A 141 -28.49 -16.77 -6.75
N GLN A 142 -27.78 -17.41 -5.82
CA GLN A 142 -27.42 -18.82 -5.88
C GLN A 142 -28.66 -19.72 -5.88
N ASP A 143 -29.64 -19.43 -5.03
CA ASP A 143 -30.91 -20.17 -5.00
C ASP A 143 -31.65 -20.07 -6.35
N ARG A 144 -31.71 -18.86 -6.94
CA ARG A 144 -32.36 -18.67 -8.25
C ARG A 144 -31.60 -19.31 -9.40
N LEU A 145 -30.26 -19.32 -9.35
CA LEU A 145 -29.46 -20.06 -10.32
C LEU A 145 -29.76 -21.55 -10.25
N ALA A 146 -29.78 -22.13 -9.05
CA ALA A 146 -30.12 -23.54 -8.85
C ALA A 146 -31.50 -23.90 -9.41
N GLU A 147 -32.52 -23.06 -9.18
CA GLU A 147 -33.86 -23.27 -9.75
C GLU A 147 -33.88 -23.23 -11.30
N ILE A 148 -33.07 -22.35 -11.91
CA ILE A 148 -32.96 -22.26 -13.37
C ILE A 148 -32.24 -23.50 -13.91
N GLU A 149 -31.14 -23.90 -13.28
CA GLU A 149 -30.38 -25.11 -13.65
C GLU A 149 -31.27 -26.37 -13.59
N ASP A 150 -32.09 -26.49 -12.54
CA ASP A 150 -33.06 -27.59 -12.42
C ASP A 150 -34.11 -27.58 -13.53
N LYS A 151 -34.61 -26.41 -13.93
CA LYS A 151 -35.54 -26.28 -15.06
C LYS A 151 -34.90 -26.64 -16.39
N MET A 152 -33.61 -26.32 -16.56
CA MET A 152 -32.86 -26.67 -17.76
C MET A 152 -32.55 -28.17 -17.82
N ARG A 153 -32.22 -28.81 -16.70
CA ARG A 153 -31.89 -30.24 -16.63
C ARG A 153 -33.12 -31.15 -16.75
N LYS A 154 -34.31 -30.65 -16.45
CA LYS A 154 -35.59 -31.36 -16.61
C LYS A 154 -36.19 -31.24 -18.03
N ARG A 155 -35.52 -30.56 -18.96
CA ARG A 155 -35.82 -30.58 -20.40
C ARG A 155 -34.92 -31.58 -21.12
#